data_AF-A0A7X0TV20-F1
#
_entry.id   AF-A0A7X0TV20-F1
#
_cell.length_a   1.000
_cell.length_b   1.000
_cell.length_c   1.000
_cell.angle_alpha   90.00
_cell.angle_beta   90.00
_cell.angle_gamma   90.00
#
_symmetry.space_group_name_H-M   'P 1'
#
loop_
_entity.id
_entity.type
_entity.pdbx_description
1 polymer ?
#
loop_
_entity_poly.entity_id
_entity_poly.type
_entity_poly.pdbx_seq_one_letter_code
_entity_poly.pdbx_strand_id
1 'polypeptide(L)' 'MNYNKEFYQGVIWACARINELHDQPAIANDVLQEANISDEDFKQAAEYDLEFLRDENPKIPQGQE' A
#
# COMPACT_ATOMS: atom_id res chain seq x y z
N MET A 1 -7.96 20.76 -1.04
CA MET A 1 -7.23 19.84 -0.14
C MET A 1 -7.70 18.44 -0.47
N ASN A 2 -6.78 17.58 -0.93
CA ASN A 2 -7.11 16.23 -1.38
C ASN A 2 -6.98 15.29 -0.17
N TYR A 3 -7.86 15.44 0.83
CA TYR A 3 -7.78 14.75 2.13
C TYR A 3 -7.67 13.22 2.02
N ASN A 4 -8.19 12.63 0.95
CA ASN A 4 -8.11 11.20 0.71
C ASN A 4 -6.72 10.73 0.29
N LYS A 5 -5.91 11.59 -0.34
CA LYS A 5 -4.60 11.21 -0.86
C LYS A 5 -3.62 10.88 0.28
N GLU A 6 -3.47 11.79 1.23
CA GLU A 6 -2.55 11.62 2.36
C GLU A 6 -2.98 10.44 3.24
N PHE A 7 -4.29 10.21 3.36
CA PHE A 7 -4.84 9.06 4.07
C PHE A 7 -4.43 7.73 3.41
N TYR A 8 -4.68 7.56 2.11
CA TYR A 8 -4.35 6.30 1.43
C TYR A 8 -2.86 6.03 1.37
N GLN A 9 -2.03 7.06 1.19
CA GLN A 9 -0.58 6.93 1.30
C GLN A 9 -0.16 6.44 2.70
N GLY A 10 -0.78 6.98 3.76
CA GLY A 10 -0.54 6.52 5.13
C GLY A 10 -0.94 5.07 5.37
N VAL A 11 -2.07 4.63 4.80
CA VAL A 11 -2.52 3.22 4.87
C VAL A 11 -1.54 2.31 4.14
N ILE A 12 -1.15 2.66 2.91
CA ILE A 12 -0.19 1.90 2.11
C ILE A 12 1.15 1.76 2.85
N TRP A 13 1.67 2.86 3.38
CA TRP A 13 2.89 2.87 4.18
C TRP A 13 2.78 1.96 5.40
N ALA A 14 1.67 2.03 6.14
CA ALA A 14 1.46 1.19 7.33
C ALA A 14 1.43 -0.30 6.95
N CYS A 15 0.72 -0.67 5.89
CA CYS A 15 0.70 -2.04 5.37
C CYS A 15 2.07 -2.52 4.93
N ALA A 16 2.87 -1.66 4.27
CA ALA A 16 4.23 -2.00 3.87
C ALA A 16 5.12 -2.29 5.09
N ARG A 17 5.02 -1.47 6.15
CA ARG A 17 5.75 -1.71 7.42
C ARG A 17 5.28 -2.98 8.14
N ILE A 18 4.00 -3.33 8.05
CA ILE A 18 3.47 -4.58 8.60
C ILE A 18 4.14 -5.78 7.90
N ASN A 19 4.27 -5.75 6.58
CA ASN A 19 4.95 -6.81 5.84
C ASN A 19 6.43 -6.86 6.17
N GLU A 20 7.12 -5.72 6.07
CA GLU A 20 8.57 -5.63 6.27
C GLU A 20 8.99 -6.07 7.68
N LEU A 21 8.30 -5.60 8.72
CA LEU A 21 8.76 -5.75 10.10
C LEU A 21 8.14 -6.97 10.81
N HIS A 22 7.00 -7.46 10.34
CA HIS A 22 6.22 -8.47 11.04
C HIS A 22 5.85 -9.69 10.18
N ASP A 23 6.15 -9.67 8.88
CA ASP A 23 5.84 -10.78 7.96
C ASP A 23 4.36 -11.19 8.05
N GLN A 24 3.45 -10.19 8.06
CA GLN A 24 2.00 -10.38 8.15
C GLN A 24 1.26 -9.95 6.87
N PRO A 25 1.54 -10.56 5.71
CA PRO A 25 0.97 -10.14 4.43
C PRO A 25 -0.54 -10.34 4.30
N ALA A 26 -1.10 -11.32 4.99
CA ALA A 26 -2.55 -11.51 5.03
C ALA A 26 -3.26 -10.29 5.66
N ILE A 27 -2.74 -9.79 6.78
CA ILE A 27 -3.30 -8.64 7.50
C ILE A 27 -3.18 -7.37 6.65
N ALA A 28 -2.02 -7.14 6.04
CA ALA A 28 -1.82 -6.01 5.14
C ALA A 28 -2.80 -6.02 3.96
N ASN A 29 -3.01 -7.20 3.34
CA ASN A 29 -3.95 -7.35 2.23
C ASN A 29 -5.41 -7.11 2.64
N ASP A 30 -5.83 -7.63 3.80
CA ASP A 30 -7.19 -7.40 4.31
C ASP A 30 -7.45 -5.89 4.51
N VAL A 31 -6.50 -5.18 5.13
CA VAL A 31 -6.59 -3.73 5.34
C VAL A 31 -6.65 -2.97 4.01
N LEU A 32 -5.82 -3.32 3.02
CA LEU A 32 -5.83 -2.67 1.70
C LEU A 32 -7.18 -2.89 0.97
N GLN A 33 -7.77 -4.08 1.10
CA GLN A 33 -9.09 -4.39 0.52
C GLN A 33 -10.21 -3.60 1.22
N GLU A 34 -10.21 -3.55 2.55
CA GLU A 34 -11.22 -2.80 3.33
C GLU A 34 -11.12 -1.29 3.13
N ALA A 35 -9.90 -0.76 2.98
CA ALA A 35 -9.65 0.65 2.72
C ALA A 35 -10.07 1.10 1.31
N ASN A 36 -10.44 0.15 0.43
CA ASN A 36 -10.89 0.41 -0.94
C ASN A 36 -9.90 1.30 -1.75
N ILE A 37 -8.61 0.98 -1.62
CA ILE A 37 -7.52 1.70 -2.29
C ILE A 37 -7.57 1.40 -3.79
N SER A 38 -7.55 2.46 -4.61
CA SER A 38 -7.57 2.33 -6.06
C SER A 38 -6.16 2.23 -6.65
N ASP A 39 -6.05 1.78 -7.90
CA ASP A 39 -4.78 1.78 -8.66
C ASP A 39 -4.15 3.17 -8.72
N GLU A 40 -4.95 4.22 -8.75
CA GLU A 40 -4.47 5.60 -8.78
C GLU A 40 -3.86 6.02 -7.44
N ASP A 41 -4.39 5.51 -6.33
CA ASP A 41 -3.81 5.76 -4.99
C ASP A 41 -2.48 5.02 -4.84
N PHE A 42 -2.37 3.78 -5.35
CA PHE A 42 -1.10 3.05 -5.39
C PHE A 42 -0.06 3.78 -6.24
N LYS A 43 -0.40 4.25 -7.44
CA LYS A 43 0.52 5.01 -8.31
C LYS A 43 1.06 6.30 -7.68
N GLN A 44 0.36 6.82 -6.69
CA GLN A 44 0.77 8.02 -5.96
C GLN A 44 1.55 7.72 -4.69
N ALA A 45 1.61 6.47 -4.23
CA ALA A 45 2.41 6.06 -3.08
C ALA A 45 3.89 5.91 -3.45
N ALA A 46 4.75 5.87 -2.44
CA ALA A 46 6.18 5.66 -2.65
C ALA A 46 6.45 4.24 -3.16
N GLU A 47 7.25 4.13 -4.21
CA GLU A 47 7.60 2.85 -4.84
C GLU A 47 8.21 1.87 -3.84
N TYR A 48 9.08 2.36 -2.96
CA TYR A 48 9.69 1.58 -1.89
C TYR A 48 8.66 0.89 -0.98
N ASP A 49 7.54 1.54 -0.64
CA ASP A 49 6.51 0.91 0.20
C ASP A 49 5.76 -0.18 -0.58
N LEU A 50 5.51 0.06 -1.87
CA LEU A 50 4.79 -0.87 -2.73
C LEU A 50 5.58 -2.15 -3.03
N GLU A 51 6.92 -2.10 -3.02
CA GLU A 51 7.78 -3.28 -3.17
C GLU A 51 7.45 -4.35 -2.11
N PHE A 52 7.29 -3.95 -0.85
CA PHE A 52 6.94 -4.87 0.25
C PHE A 52 5.52 -5.43 0.17
N LEU A 53 4.66 -4.84 -0.64
CA LEU A 53 3.30 -5.30 -0.86
C LEU A 53 3.18 -6.18 -2.11
N ARG A 54 4.08 -6.00 -3.08
CA ARG A 54 4.04 -6.68 -4.39
C ARG A 54 4.45 -8.14 -4.35
N ASP A 55 5.28 -8.54 -3.40
CA ASP A 55 5.67 -9.94 -3.22
C ASP A 55 4.43 -10.85 -3.05
N GLU A 56 3.37 -10.30 -2.46
CA GLU A 56 2.14 -11.03 -2.09
C GLU A 56 0.96 -10.65 -2.98
N ASN A 57 0.97 -9.43 -3.52
CA ASN A 57 -0.01 -8.97 -4.50
C ASN A 57 0.70 -8.35 -5.72
N PRO A 58 1.13 -9.17 -6.69
CA PRO A 58 1.90 -8.71 -7.86
C PRO A 58 1.10 -7.84 -8.84
N LYS A 59 -0.19 -7.59 -8.56
CA LYS A 59 -1.04 -6.69 -9.35
C LYS A 59 -0.94 -5.23 -8.89
N ILE A 60 -0.36 -4.96 -7.72
CA ILE A 60 -0.15 -3.59 -7.25
C ILE A 60 0.77 -2.87 -8.26
N PRO A 61 0.38 -1.69 -8.77
CA PRO A 61 1.15 -0.98 -9.79
C PRO A 61 2.45 -0.38 -9.22
N GLN A 62 3.28 0.16 -10.12
CA GLN A 62 4.44 0.97 -9.74
C GLN A 62 3.98 2.33 -9.19
N GLY A 63 4.66 2.80 -8.15
CA GLY A 63 4.44 4.08 -7.47
C GLY A 63 5.39 5.17 -7.94
N GLN A 64 5.61 6.15 -7.06
CA GLN A 64 6.52 7.28 -7.26
C GLN A 64 7.92 6.95 -6.72
N GLU A 65 8.97 7.29 -7.47
CA GLU A 65 10.36 7.19 -7.01
C GLU A 65 10.71 8.19 -5.89
#